data_AF-A0A7G9ZBF1-F1
#
_entry.id   AF-A0A7G9ZBF1-F1
#
_cell.length_a   1.000
_cell.length_b   1.000
_cell.length_c   1.000
_cell.angle_alpha   90.00
_cell.angle_beta   90.00
_cell.angle_gamma   90.00
#
_symmetry.space_group_name_H-M   'P 1'
#
loop_
_entity.id
_entity.type
_entity.pdbx_description
1 polymer ?
#
loop_
_entity_poly.entity_id
_entity_poly.type
_entity_poly.pdbx_seq_one_letter_code
_entity_poly.pdbx_strand_id
1 'polypeptide(L)'
;MKFSVGLLTVQALSMAGEPIISFRFLQRCWAHLIRDVDAFIEQPGGKELSEAIHEKFKALKGFLGKDPPTSMEERKQQKKVWDREMAELAEQFSKFTELKKPVTYIRNGLGNWYTCILYPGMEPTNNLSEQVIREHVLMRKIIGTF
;
A
#
# COMPACT_ATOMS: atom_id res chain seq x y z
N MET A 1 20.39 -24.47 -17.50
CA MET A 1 20.44 -24.86 -16.08
C MET A 1 20.94 -23.64 -15.29
N LYS A 2 20.10 -23.10 -14.39
CA LYS A 2 20.35 -22.10 -13.32
C LYS A 2 20.56 -20.60 -13.68
N PHE A 3 19.69 -19.81 -13.05
CA PHE A 3 19.51 -18.35 -12.95
C PHE A 3 20.72 -17.56 -12.43
N SER A 4 20.82 -16.27 -12.74
CA SER A 4 20.61 -15.19 -11.75
C SER A 4 20.60 -13.79 -12.37
N VAL A 5 19.56 -13.02 -12.04
CA VAL A 5 19.32 -11.63 -12.48
C VAL A 5 20.05 -10.70 -11.52
N GLY A 6 20.99 -9.89 -12.04
CA GLY A 6 21.76 -8.92 -11.27
C GLY A 6 20.91 -7.74 -10.81
N LEU A 7 20.73 -7.64 -9.50
CA LEU A 7 20.13 -6.52 -8.76
C LEU A 7 21.16 -5.37 -8.71
N LEU A 8 20.94 -4.29 -9.45
CA LEU A 8 21.77 -3.07 -9.35
C LEU A 8 21.40 -2.35 -8.04
N THR A 9 22.23 -2.56 -7.03
CA THR A 9 22.15 -1.89 -5.73
C THR A 9 23.02 -0.63 -5.81
N VAL A 10 22.44 0.55 -5.68
CA VAL A 10 23.20 1.80 -5.52
C VAL A 10 23.85 1.74 -4.14
N GLN A 11 25.16 1.56 -4.08
CA GLN A 11 25.96 1.60 -2.86
C GLN A 11 26.09 3.05 -2.38
N ALA A 12 25.39 3.39 -1.29
CA ALA A 12 25.83 4.47 -0.42
C ALA A 12 26.83 3.89 0.58
N LEU A 13 28.08 4.35 0.54
CA LEU A 13 29.10 4.04 1.55
C LEU A 13 28.65 4.61 2.91
N SER A 14 28.57 3.75 3.92
CA SER A 14 28.65 4.18 5.32
C SER A 14 29.51 3.20 6.10
N MET A 15 30.57 3.73 6.70
CA MET A 15 31.51 3.00 7.55
C MET A 15 30.91 2.87 8.96
N ALA A 16 30.38 1.69 9.29
CA ALA A 16 30.30 1.12 10.64
C ALA A 16 29.54 -0.20 10.57
N GLY A 17 30.15 -1.28 11.07
CA GLY A 17 29.64 -2.65 11.00
C GLY A 17 28.46 -2.94 11.92
N GLU A 18 27.31 -2.33 11.66
CA GLU A 18 26.02 -2.77 12.18
C GLU A 18 25.33 -3.63 11.10
N PRO A 19 24.75 -4.80 11.43
CA PRO A 19 23.98 -5.56 10.46
C PRO A 19 22.83 -4.70 9.97
N ILE A 20 22.79 -4.42 8.66
CA ILE A 20 21.67 -3.77 8.01
C ILE A 20 20.49 -4.75 8.09
N ILE A 21 19.78 -4.75 9.22
CA ILE A 21 18.42 -5.27 9.28
C ILE A 21 17.67 -4.39 8.30
N SER A 22 17.50 -4.89 7.08
CA SER A 22 16.59 -4.32 6.10
C SER A 22 15.19 -4.37 6.71
N PHE A 23 14.83 -3.35 7.47
CA PHE A 23 13.46 -3.10 7.89
C PHE A 23 12.68 -2.83 6.60
N ARG A 24 12.18 -3.91 5.98
CA ARG A 24 11.23 -3.78 4.87
C ARG A 24 9.91 -3.33 5.47
N PHE A 25 9.74 -2.01 5.57
CA PHE A 25 8.44 -1.42 5.85
C PHE A 25 7.49 -1.82 4.72
N LEU A 26 6.49 -2.63 5.05
CA LEU A 26 5.54 -3.15 4.07
C LEU A 26 4.42 -2.11 3.86
N GLN A 27 4.24 -1.66 2.61
CA GLN A 27 3.06 -0.90 2.18
C GLN A 27 2.17 -1.82 1.35
N ARG A 28 0.94 -2.06 1.80
CA ARG A 28 -0.05 -2.78 1.01
C ARG A 28 -0.62 -1.87 -0.07
N CYS A 29 -0.80 -2.38 -1.29
CA CYS A 29 -1.27 -1.58 -2.40
C CYS A 29 -2.78 -1.31 -2.31
N TRP A 30 -3.17 -0.05 -2.18
CA TRP A 30 -4.58 0.36 -2.12
C TRP A 30 -5.35 0.03 -3.40
N ALA A 31 -4.69 0.05 -4.57
CA ALA A 31 -5.35 -0.29 -5.83
C ALA A 31 -5.82 -1.75 -5.87
N HIS A 32 -5.11 -2.67 -5.22
CA HIS A 32 -5.57 -4.05 -5.10
C HIS A 32 -6.73 -4.18 -4.12
N LEU A 33 -6.69 -3.45 -3.00
CA LEU A 33 -7.78 -3.43 -2.05
C LEU A 33 -9.07 -2.90 -2.67
N ILE A 34 -9.00 -1.76 -3.38
CA ILE A 34 -10.15 -1.16 -4.07
C ILE A 34 -10.78 -2.14 -5.07
N ARG A 35 -9.96 -2.77 -5.93
CA ARG A 35 -10.47 -3.78 -6.87
C ARG A 35 -11.10 -4.98 -6.17
N ASP A 36 -10.52 -5.42 -5.05
CA ASP A 36 -11.03 -6.59 -4.31
C ASP A 36 -12.36 -6.28 -3.62
N VAL A 37 -12.58 -5.07 -3.10
CA VAL A 37 -13.88 -4.69 -2.52
C VAL A 37 -14.93 -4.35 -3.59
N ASP A 38 -14.52 -3.74 -4.70
CA ASP A 38 -15.43 -3.39 -5.80
C ASP A 38 -16.01 -4.63 -6.49
N ALA A 39 -15.27 -5.76 -6.47
CA ALA A 39 -15.76 -7.04 -6.96
C ALA A 39 -16.95 -7.61 -6.16
N PHE A 40 -17.28 -7.03 -5.01
CA PHE A 40 -18.34 -7.50 -4.11
C PHE A 40 -19.49 -6.49 -3.95
N ILE A 41 -19.55 -5.40 -4.74
CA ILE A 41 -20.55 -4.33 -4.57
C ILE A 41 -22.00 -4.85 -4.56
N GLU A 42 -22.30 -5.86 -5.39
CA GLU A 42 -23.64 -6.44 -5.51
C GLU A 42 -24.00 -7.41 -4.37
N GLN A 43 -23.06 -7.74 -3.48
CA GLN A 43 -23.31 -8.60 -2.33
C GLN A 43 -23.88 -7.80 -1.14
N PRO A 44 -24.61 -8.44 -0.22
CA PRO A 44 -25.07 -7.78 1.00
C PRO A 44 -23.92 -7.14 1.79
N GLY A 45 -24.03 -5.83 2.07
CA GLY A 45 -22.99 -5.05 2.74
C GLY A 45 -21.80 -4.65 1.84
N GLY A 46 -21.76 -5.13 0.60
CA GLY A 46 -20.62 -4.95 -0.30
C GLY A 46 -20.47 -3.52 -0.80
N LYS A 47 -21.59 -2.88 -1.15
CA LYS A 47 -21.61 -1.46 -1.52
C LYS A 47 -21.11 -0.58 -0.37
N GLU A 48 -21.62 -0.79 0.84
CA GLU A 48 -21.20 -0.01 2.02
C GLU A 48 -19.72 -0.23 2.35
N LEU A 49 -19.21 -1.46 2.18
CA LEU A 49 -17.79 -1.75 2.35
C LEU A 49 -16.93 -1.03 1.30
N SER A 50 -17.32 -1.11 0.02
CA SER A 50 -16.61 -0.42 -1.06
C SER A 50 -16.57 1.09 -0.81
N GLU A 51 -17.71 1.72 -0.55
CA GLU A 51 -17.82 3.16 -0.27
C GLU A 51 -16.92 3.57 0.91
N ALA A 52 -16.95 2.82 2.02
CA ALA A 52 -16.11 3.09 3.18
C ALA A 52 -14.60 3.01 2.87
N ILE A 53 -14.19 2.06 2.03
CA ILE A 53 -12.79 1.91 1.61
C ILE A 53 -12.36 3.03 0.67
N HIS A 54 -13.21 3.44 -0.28
CA HIS A 54 -12.95 4.56 -1.18
C HIS A 54 -12.82 5.88 -0.40
N GLU A 55 -13.69 6.14 0.57
CA GLU A 55 -13.60 7.35 1.41
C GLU A 55 -12.32 7.36 2.25
N LYS A 56 -11.91 6.21 2.82
CA LYS A 56 -10.62 6.10 3.51
C LYS A 56 -9.44 6.36 2.57
N PHE A 57 -9.47 5.86 1.34
CA PHE A 57 -8.42 6.11 0.35
C PHE A 57 -8.36 7.60 -0.06
N LYS A 58 -9.52 8.23 -0.25
CA LYS A 58 -9.63 9.66 -0.54
C LYS A 58 -9.08 10.51 0.61
N ALA A 59 -9.41 10.17 1.86
CA ALA A 59 -8.86 10.81 3.04
C ALA A 59 -7.33 10.67 3.12
N LEU A 60 -6.79 9.48 2.81
CA LEU A 60 -5.35 9.24 2.73
C LEU A 60 -4.68 10.13 1.68
N LYS A 61 -5.23 10.19 0.45
CA LYS A 61 -4.71 11.05 -0.62
C LYS A 61 -4.74 12.53 -0.23
N GLY A 62 -5.84 12.99 0.38
CA GLY A 62 -5.97 14.36 0.88
C GLY A 62 -4.95 14.68 1.97
N PHE A 63 -4.70 13.75 2.90
CA PHE A 63 -3.69 13.91 3.95
C PHE A 63 -2.26 13.98 3.41
N LEU A 64 -1.92 13.12 2.44
CA LEU A 64 -0.60 13.10 1.82
C LEU A 64 -0.34 14.33 0.92
N GLY A 65 -1.39 14.94 0.37
CA GLY A 65 -1.31 16.11 -0.51
C GLY A 65 -1.34 17.47 0.19
N LYS A 66 -1.31 17.53 1.53
CA LYS A 66 -1.30 18.80 2.27
C LYS A 66 0.01 19.58 2.06
N ASP A 67 -0.12 20.90 1.95
CA ASP A 67 0.97 21.87 1.88
C ASP A 67 0.73 23.01 2.90
N PRO A 68 1.63 23.24 3.90
CA PRO A 68 2.86 22.48 4.16
C PRO A 68 2.59 21.04 4.59
N PRO A 69 3.56 20.11 4.36
CA PRO A 69 3.42 18.74 4.81
C PRO A 69 3.17 18.64 6.32
N THR A 70 2.28 17.74 6.73
CA THR A 70 2.02 17.45 8.15
C THR A 70 3.29 16.99 8.87
N SER A 71 3.39 17.37 10.15
CA SER A 71 4.54 17.01 10.98
C SER A 71 4.64 15.50 11.18
N MET A 72 5.85 15.00 11.49
CA MET A 72 6.06 13.57 11.72
C MET A 72 5.29 13.03 12.93
N GLU A 73 5.06 13.84 13.96
CA GLU A 73 4.26 13.42 15.13
C GLU A 73 2.77 13.30 14.78
N GLU A 74 2.22 14.26 14.02
CA GLU A 74 0.84 14.16 13.51
C GLU A 74 0.68 12.96 12.58
N ARG A 75 1.66 12.68 11.71
CA ARG A 75 1.66 11.49 10.84
C ARG A 75 1.60 10.19 11.63
N LYS A 76 2.42 10.05 12.68
CA LYS A 76 2.40 8.88 13.57
C LYS A 76 1.05 8.74 14.28
N GLN A 77 0.50 9.85 14.78
CA GLN A 77 -0.78 9.84 15.46
C GLN A 77 -1.93 9.49 14.51
N GLN A 78 -1.96 10.08 13.32
CA GLN A 78 -2.96 9.81 12.30
C GLN A 78 -2.92 8.34 11.85
N LYS A 79 -1.71 7.77 11.66
CA LYS A 79 -1.57 6.36 11.33
C LYS A 79 -2.19 5.46 12.39
N LYS A 80 -1.95 5.72 13.68
CA LYS A 80 -2.53 4.94 14.78
C LYS A 80 -4.06 4.98 14.74
N VAL A 81 -4.64 6.17 14.53
CA VAL A 81 -6.09 6.36 14.43
C VAL A 81 -6.65 5.56 13.25
N TRP A 82 -6.08 5.72 12.06
CA TRP A 82 -6.58 5.06 10.87
C TRP A 82 -6.35 3.54 10.83
N ASP A 83 -5.24 3.05 11.41
CA ASP A 83 -5.04 1.61 11.59
C ASP A 83 -6.14 1.02 12.49
N ARG A 84 -6.51 1.71 13.58
CA ARG A 84 -7.60 1.29 14.46
C ARG A 84 -8.94 1.30 13.73
N GLU A 85 -9.28 2.40 13.04
CA GLU A 85 -10.52 2.49 12.28
C GLU A 85 -10.62 1.44 11.16
N MET A 86 -9.50 1.07 10.54
CA MET A 86 -9.46 0.02 9.53
C MET A 86 -9.73 -1.37 10.13
N ALA A 87 -9.23 -1.61 11.35
CA ALA A 87 -9.51 -2.83 12.09
C ALA A 87 -10.99 -2.89 12.52
N GLU A 88 -11.54 -1.78 13.03
CA GLU A 88 -12.96 -1.65 13.39
C GLU A 88 -13.86 -1.87 12.16
N LEU A 89 -13.51 -1.30 11.01
CA LEU A 89 -14.20 -1.52 9.74
C LEU A 89 -14.21 -3.01 9.37
N ALA A 90 -13.05 -3.67 9.41
CA ALA A 90 -12.95 -5.08 9.10
C ALA A 90 -13.81 -5.95 10.03
N GLU A 91 -13.88 -5.59 11.31
CA GLU A 91 -14.72 -6.27 12.28
C GLU A 91 -16.21 -6.06 12.00
N GLN A 92 -16.62 -4.82 11.76
CA GLN A 92 -18.00 -4.45 11.44
C GLN A 92 -18.56 -5.24 10.26
N PHE A 93 -17.76 -5.46 9.21
CA PHE A 93 -18.19 -6.16 8.01
C PHE A 93 -17.99 -7.68 8.08
N SER A 94 -17.35 -8.20 9.13
CA SER A 94 -17.12 -9.65 9.27
C SER A 94 -18.38 -10.47 9.52
N LYS A 95 -19.47 -9.81 9.91
CA LYS A 95 -20.81 -10.40 10.04
C LYS A 95 -21.42 -10.83 8.71
N PHE A 96 -20.96 -10.30 7.59
CA PHE A 96 -21.44 -10.66 6.25
C PHE A 96 -20.63 -11.85 5.71
N THR A 97 -21.31 -12.97 5.50
CA THR A 97 -20.70 -14.21 5.01
C THR A 97 -20.15 -14.06 3.59
N GLU A 98 -20.81 -13.26 2.76
CA GLU A 98 -20.49 -12.99 1.36
C GLU A 98 -19.22 -12.13 1.24
N LEU A 99 -18.92 -11.32 2.26
CA LEU A 99 -17.77 -10.42 2.29
C LEU A 99 -16.54 -11.04 2.96
N LYS A 100 -16.58 -12.34 3.30
CA LYS A 100 -15.47 -13.02 3.98
C LYS A 100 -14.13 -12.80 3.28
N LYS A 101 -14.10 -12.90 1.94
CA LYS A 101 -12.88 -12.73 1.15
C LYS A 101 -12.29 -11.30 1.27
N PRO A 102 -13.01 -10.22 0.89
CA PRO A 102 -12.48 -8.86 1.01
C PRO A 102 -12.17 -8.46 2.47
N VAL A 103 -12.98 -8.91 3.43
CA VAL A 103 -12.72 -8.65 4.86
C VAL A 103 -11.44 -9.34 5.34
N THR A 104 -11.21 -10.60 4.96
CA THR A 104 -9.95 -11.29 5.26
C THR A 104 -8.76 -10.59 4.59
N TYR A 105 -8.92 -10.08 3.36
CA TYR A 105 -7.88 -9.32 2.69
C TYR A 105 -7.50 -8.04 3.46
N ILE A 106 -8.51 -7.28 3.92
CA ILE A 106 -8.31 -6.11 4.78
C ILE A 106 -7.56 -6.49 6.06
N ARG A 107 -8.01 -7.54 6.77
CA ARG A 107 -7.39 -8.02 8.02
C ARG A 107 -5.92 -8.38 7.82
N ASN A 108 -5.59 -9.08 6.73
CA ASN A 108 -4.22 -9.48 6.39
C ASN A 108 -3.29 -8.31 6.03
N GLY A 109 -3.83 -7.11 5.82
CA GLY A 109 -3.07 -5.89 5.55
C GLY A 109 -3.01 -4.91 6.72
N LEU A 110 -3.67 -5.19 7.85
CA LEU A 110 -3.65 -4.29 9.01
C LEU A 110 -2.21 -3.95 9.45
N GLY A 111 -2.02 -2.72 9.89
CA GLY A 111 -0.71 -2.14 10.19
C GLY A 111 0.09 -1.69 8.97
N ASN A 112 -0.22 -2.21 7.78
CA ASN A 112 0.53 -1.97 6.53
C ASN A 112 -0.22 -1.14 5.48
N TRP A 113 -1.51 -0.84 5.70
CA TRP A 113 -2.32 -0.02 4.80
C TRP A 113 -1.86 1.43 4.74
N TYR A 114 -1.42 1.97 5.89
CA TYR A 114 -1.08 3.38 6.05
C TYR A 114 0.42 3.64 6.28
N THR A 115 1.29 2.68 5.94
CA THR A 115 2.75 2.82 6.10
C THR A 115 3.29 4.05 5.38
N CYS A 116 2.77 4.35 4.19
CA CYS A 116 3.11 5.53 3.37
C CYS A 116 2.96 6.88 4.09
N ILE A 117 2.14 6.97 5.15
CA ILE A 117 2.02 8.19 5.96
C ILE A 117 3.34 8.54 6.66
N LEU A 118 4.13 7.52 7.03
CA LEU A 118 5.38 7.69 7.77
C LEU A 118 6.59 7.97 6.86
N TYR A 119 6.46 7.75 5.54
CA TYR A 119 7.56 7.84 4.60
C TYR A 119 7.18 8.80 3.46
N PRO A 120 7.56 10.09 3.56
CA PRO A 120 7.39 11.04 2.48
C PRO A 120 7.94 10.49 1.16
N GLY A 121 7.17 10.60 0.07
CA GLY A 121 7.52 10.04 -1.24
C GLY A 121 7.13 8.59 -1.46
N MET A 122 6.69 7.85 -0.43
CA MET A 122 6.10 6.52 -0.62
C MET A 122 4.64 6.65 -1.09
N GLU A 123 4.32 6.12 -2.26
CA GLU A 123 2.95 6.14 -2.78
C GLU A 123 2.07 5.05 -2.12
N PRO A 124 0.78 5.34 -1.84
CA PRO A 124 -0.18 4.34 -1.32
C PRO A 124 -0.61 3.31 -2.37
N THR A 125 -0.46 3.65 -3.64
CA THR A 125 -0.66 2.80 -4.81
C THR A 125 0.69 2.55 -5.46
N ASN A 126 0.91 1.35 -6.00
CA ASN A 126 2.18 0.99 -6.65
C ASN A 126 2.44 1.70 -8.01
N ASN A 127 1.86 2.88 -8.24
CA ASN A 127 1.93 3.56 -9.53
C ASN A 127 3.37 3.91 -9.90
N LEU A 128 4.18 4.42 -8.98
CA LEU A 128 5.59 4.74 -9.26
C LEU A 128 6.42 3.49 -9.58
N SER A 129 6.32 2.40 -8.81
CA SER A 129 7.09 1.18 -9.13
C SER A 129 6.59 0.52 -10.41
N GLU A 130 5.28 0.59 -10.70
CA GLU A 130 4.75 0.15 -12.00
C GLU A 130 5.20 1.05 -13.15
N GLN A 131 5.34 2.36 -12.96
CA GLN A 131 5.88 3.29 -13.96
C GLN A 131 7.36 3.01 -14.22
N VAL A 132 8.18 2.87 -13.18
CA VAL A 132 9.62 2.55 -13.32
C VAL A 132 9.81 1.18 -13.99
N ILE A 133 9.00 0.17 -13.65
CA ILE A 133 9.02 -1.13 -14.33
C ILE A 133 8.55 -0.99 -15.78
N ARG A 134 7.50 -0.21 -16.06
CA ARG A 134 7.00 0.02 -17.42
C ARG A 134 8.04 0.73 -18.28
N GLU A 135 8.69 1.78 -17.77
CA GLU A 135 9.77 2.48 -18.46
C GLU A 135 10.92 1.52 -18.77
N HIS A 136 11.36 0.73 -17.80
CA HIS A 136 12.42 -0.25 -18.02
C HIS A 136 12.04 -1.36 -19.02
N VAL A 137 10.80 -1.85 -18.96
CA VAL A 137 10.28 -2.85 -19.91
C VAL A 137 10.10 -2.25 -21.31
N LEU A 138 9.67 -0.99 -21.42
CA LEU A 138 9.58 -0.27 -22.70
C LEU A 138 10.98 -0.06 -23.28
N MET A 139 11.97 0.32 -22.47
CA MET A 139 13.36 0.44 -22.91
C MET A 139 13.91 -0.90 -23.44
N ARG A 140 13.63 -2.02 -22.77
CA ARG A 140 13.99 -3.36 -23.29
C ARG A 140 13.30 -3.72 -24.59
N LYS A 141 12.02 -3.34 -24.76
CA LYS A 141 11.29 -3.52 -26.03
C LYS A 141 11.88 -2.67 -27.17
N ILE A 142 12.35 -1.46 -26.87
CA ILE A 142 13.01 -0.58 -27.87
C ILE A 142 14.39 -1.12 -28.24
N ILE A 143 15.14 -1.67 -27.27
CA ILE A 143 16.49 -2.21 -27.47
C ILE A 143 16.48 -3.65 -28.02
N GLY A 144 15.31 -4.29 -28.13
CA GLY A 144 15.15 -5.59 -28.81
C GLY A 144 15.75 -6.78 -28.07
N THR A 145 15.87 -6.72 -26.74
CA THR A 145 16.38 -7.84 -25.92
C THR A 145 15.27 -8.43 -25.07
N PHE A 146 14.86 -9.65 -25.40
CA PHE A 146 13.95 -10.51 -24.64
C PHE A 146 14.72 -11.57 -23.85
#